data_AF-A0A1A8M4X8-F1
#
_entry.id   AF-A0A1A8M4X8-F1
#
_cell.length_a   1.000
_cell.length_b   1.000
_cell.length_c   1.000
_cell.angle_alpha   90.00
_cell.angle_beta   90.00
_cell.angle_gamma   90.00
#
_symmetry.space_group_name_H-M   'P 1'
#
loop_
_entity.id
_entity.type
_entity.pdbx_description
1 polymer ?
#
loop_
_entity_poly.entity_id
_entity_poly.type
_entity_poly.pdbx_seq_one_letter_code
_entity_poly.pdbx_strand_id
1 'polypeptide(L)'
;QQITFKTISRRERLNSSCFEQQEFFVEDVTALADNGCKNDFLCKVESILQSHGKEETLVRNLGTYIQSLNVNCTKELEKVPKSKVSKPITNLLQQLDRCSKWLNFNAQSSSSN
;
A
#
# COMPACT_ATOMS: atom_id res chain seq x y z
N GLN A 1 -4.64 21.39 -3.18
CA GLN A 1 -4.62 20.76 -1.84
C GLN A 1 -3.58 19.66 -1.87
N GLN A 2 -2.56 19.74 -1.02
CA GLN A 2 -1.44 18.80 -0.99
C GLN A 2 -1.82 17.62 -0.07
N ILE A 3 -1.92 16.41 -0.60
CA ILE A 3 -2.09 15.22 0.25
C ILE A 3 -0.73 14.93 0.86
N THR A 4 -0.52 15.48 2.06
CA THR A 4 0.61 15.14 2.90
C THR A 4 0.32 13.78 3.51
N PHE A 5 1.04 12.74 3.10
CA PHE A 5 1.14 11.51 3.88
C PHE A 5 1.88 11.88 5.17
N LYS A 6 1.13 12.35 6.18
CA LYS A 6 1.68 12.56 7.51
C LYS A 6 2.16 11.20 7.98
N THR A 7 3.48 11.05 7.97
CA THR A 7 4.21 9.97 8.59
C THR A 7 3.59 9.75 9.96
N ILE A 8 3.03 8.56 10.20
CA ILE A 8 2.62 8.15 11.54
C ILE A 8 3.92 7.93 12.32
N SER A 9 4.48 9.02 12.81
CA SER A 9 5.46 9.05 13.87
C SER A 9 4.88 9.96 14.94
N ARG A 10 4.06 9.36 15.81
CA ARG A 10 3.55 10.05 17.00
C ARG A 10 4.14 9.36 18.23
N ARG A 11 5.43 9.60 18.44
CA ARG A 11 6.05 9.53 19.77
C ARG A 11 5.71 10.82 20.53
N GLU A 12 4.49 10.91 21.06
CA GLU A 12 4.21 11.82 22.17
C GLU A 12 3.30 11.11 23.17
N ARG A 13 3.89 10.81 24.34
CA ARG A 13 3.29 10.16 25.49
C ARG A 13 2.13 11.00 26.03
N LEU A 14 1.01 10.38 26.37
CA LEU A 14 0.16 10.74 27.52
C LEU A 14 -0.81 9.59 27.84
N ASN A 15 -0.57 8.95 28.98
CA ASN A 15 -1.47 8.18 29.86
C ASN A 15 -2.62 7.31 29.28
N SER A 16 -2.58 6.05 29.72
CA SER A 16 -3.75 5.23 30.05
C SER A 16 -4.50 4.56 28.91
N SER A 17 -3.85 3.56 28.32
CA SER A 17 -4.32 2.16 28.23
C SER A 17 -3.36 1.45 27.29
N CYS A 18 -2.95 0.24 27.63
CA CYS A 18 -2.24 -0.64 26.71
C CYS A 18 -3.16 -0.93 25.53
N PHE A 19 -3.21 -0.05 24.53
CA PHE A 19 -3.51 -0.47 23.19
C PHE A 19 -2.32 -1.34 22.78
N GLU A 20 -2.49 -2.65 22.96
CA GLU A 20 -1.75 -3.63 22.19
C GLU A 20 -1.92 -3.22 20.73
N GLN A 21 -0.93 -2.50 20.20
CA GLN A 21 -0.77 -2.37 18.76
C GLN A 21 -0.45 -3.80 18.31
N GLN A 22 -1.49 -4.59 18.02
CA GLN A 22 -1.30 -5.86 17.33
C GLN A 22 -0.54 -5.51 16.05
N GLU A 23 0.76 -5.79 16.06
CA GLU A 23 1.58 -5.68 14.88
C GLU A 23 1.09 -6.77 13.94
N PHE A 24 0.24 -6.38 12.99
CA PHE A 24 -0.24 -7.30 11.97
C PHE A 24 0.90 -7.59 11.02
N PHE A 25 1.23 -8.88 10.89
CA PHE A 25 2.22 -9.35 9.94
C PHE A 25 1.53 -9.72 8.63
N VAL A 26 2.07 -9.21 7.53
CA VAL A 26 1.59 -9.44 6.18
C VAL A 26 2.72 -9.94 5.30
N GLU A 27 2.38 -10.48 4.14
CA GLU A 27 3.36 -10.98 3.18
C GLU A 27 4.39 -9.91 2.78
N ASP A 28 5.67 -10.26 2.76
CA ASP A 28 6.73 -9.34 2.36
C ASP A 28 6.74 -9.11 0.85
N VAL A 29 6.54 -7.84 0.46
CA VAL A 29 6.54 -7.37 -0.94
C VAL A 29 7.81 -6.58 -1.31
N THR A 30 8.83 -6.57 -0.45
CA THR A 30 10.06 -5.75 -0.66
C THR A 30 10.71 -6.05 -2.02
N ALA A 31 10.80 -7.32 -2.41
CA ALA A 31 11.38 -7.71 -3.71
C ALA A 31 10.59 -7.14 -4.91
N LEU A 32 9.26 -7.01 -4.79
CA LEU A 32 8.41 -6.42 -5.84
C LEU A 32 8.59 -4.90 -5.90
N ALA A 33 8.73 -4.26 -4.74
CA ALA A 33 9.05 -2.83 -4.66
C ALA A 33 10.42 -2.53 -5.29
N ASP A 34 11.45 -3.31 -4.94
CA ASP A 34 12.80 -3.15 -5.47
C ASP A 34 12.91 -3.51 -6.96
N ASN A 35 11.99 -4.32 -7.49
CA ASN A 35 11.84 -4.58 -8.93
C ASN A 35 11.12 -3.45 -9.69
N GLY A 36 10.97 -2.28 -9.07
CA GLY A 36 10.51 -1.05 -9.71
C GLY A 36 9.02 -0.77 -9.55
N CYS A 37 8.39 -1.24 -8.47
CA CYS A 37 7.00 -0.88 -8.13
C CYS A 37 5.99 -1.11 -9.27
N LYS A 38 6.15 -2.21 -10.00
CA LYS A 38 5.35 -2.53 -11.19
C LYS A 38 3.91 -2.93 -10.81
N ASN A 39 3.12 -3.29 -11.82
CA ASN A 39 1.72 -3.67 -11.66
C ASN A 39 1.52 -4.82 -10.67
N ASP A 40 2.45 -5.79 -10.66
CA ASP A 40 2.49 -6.91 -9.71
C ASP A 40 2.58 -6.46 -8.25
N PHE A 41 3.43 -5.46 -7.95
CA PHE A 41 3.52 -4.83 -6.63
C PHE A 41 2.19 -4.19 -6.23
N LEU A 42 1.61 -3.35 -7.10
CA LEU A 42 0.37 -2.61 -6.81
C LEU A 42 -0.79 -3.57 -6.54
N CYS A 43 -0.97 -4.57 -7.40
CA CYS A 43 -1.98 -5.60 -7.25
C CYS A 43 -1.79 -6.42 -5.97
N LYS A 44 -0.54 -6.74 -5.61
CA LYS A 44 -0.25 -7.48 -4.38
C LYS A 44 -0.57 -6.68 -3.13
N VAL A 45 -0.20 -5.40 -3.10
CA VAL A 45 -0.48 -4.49 -1.99
C VAL A 45 -1.99 -4.28 -1.82
N GLU A 46 -2.72 -4.08 -2.92
CA GLU A 46 -4.18 -3.91 -2.90
C GLU A 46 -4.88 -5.15 -2.32
N SER A 47 -4.50 -6.35 -2.76
CA SER A 47 -5.04 -7.62 -2.24
C SER A 47 -4.76 -7.84 -0.75
N ILE A 48 -3.55 -7.50 -0.28
CA ILE A 48 -3.18 -7.59 1.15
C ILE A 48 -4.01 -6.59 1.98
N LEU A 49 -4.14 -5.35 1.53
CA LEU A 49 -4.87 -4.32 2.25
C LEU A 49 -6.39 -4.59 2.28
N GLN A 50 -6.96 -5.11 1.17
CA GLN A 50 -8.34 -5.58 1.12
C GLN A 50 -8.61 -6.67 2.17
N SER A 51 -7.70 -7.64 2.26
CA SER A 51 -7.82 -8.75 3.22
C SER A 51 -7.74 -8.27 4.68
N HIS A 52 -7.09 -7.12 4.92
CA HIS A 52 -6.90 -6.56 6.26
C HIS A 52 -8.08 -5.69 6.73
N GLY A 53 -8.90 -5.14 5.82
CA GLY A 53 -10.16 -4.46 6.14
C GLY A 53 -10.08 -3.14 6.95
N LYS A 54 -8.88 -2.66 7.31
CA LYS A 54 -8.70 -1.47 8.17
C LYS A 54 -8.38 -0.16 7.42
N GLU A 55 -8.33 -0.17 6.09
CA GLU A 55 -7.84 0.95 5.28
C GLU A 55 -8.66 1.13 3.98
N GLU A 56 -9.99 1.19 4.09
CA GLU A 56 -10.92 1.22 2.94
C GLU A 56 -10.63 2.36 1.95
N THR A 57 -10.31 3.55 2.43
CA THR A 57 -9.99 4.70 1.55
C THR A 57 -8.71 4.47 0.76
N LEU A 58 -7.67 3.92 1.39
CA LEU A 58 -6.41 3.62 0.73
C LEU A 58 -6.60 2.53 -0.32
N VAL A 59 -7.30 1.45 0.04
CA VAL A 59 -7.67 0.37 -0.87
C VAL A 59 -8.45 0.90 -2.06
N ARG A 60 -9.45 1.76 -1.83
CA ARG A 60 -10.26 2.34 -2.91
C ARG A 60 -9.43 3.18 -3.87
N ASN A 61 -8.58 4.06 -3.34
CA ASN A 61 -7.73 4.93 -4.15
C ASN A 61 -6.70 4.12 -4.96
N LEU A 62 -6.10 3.10 -4.34
CA LEU A 62 -5.18 2.19 -5.01
C LEU A 62 -5.89 1.39 -6.11
N GLY A 63 -7.09 0.89 -5.83
CA GLY A 63 -7.92 0.18 -6.80
C GLY A 63 -8.31 1.05 -8.00
N THR A 64 -8.74 2.30 -7.77
CA THR A 64 -9.04 3.26 -8.85
C THR A 64 -7.82 3.54 -9.72
N TYR A 65 -6.63 3.67 -9.13
CA TYR A 65 -5.40 3.86 -9.89
C TYR A 65 -5.02 2.63 -10.73
N ILE A 66 -5.10 1.44 -10.15
CA ILE A 66 -4.86 0.18 -10.87
C ILE A 66 -5.83 0.05 -12.06
N GLN A 67 -7.10 0.42 -11.87
CA GLN A 67 -8.10 0.45 -12.94
C GLN A 67 -7.76 1.46 -14.03
N SER A 68 -7.28 2.66 -13.67
CA SER A 68 -6.89 3.68 -14.67
C SER A 68 -5.67 3.26 -15.50
N LEU A 69 -4.81 2.40 -14.96
CA LEU A 69 -3.71 1.75 -15.69
C LEU A 69 -4.17 0.57 -16.57
N ASN A 70 -5.46 0.21 -16.54
CA ASN A 70 -6.03 -0.93 -17.26
C ASN A 70 -5.33 -2.26 -16.94
N VAL A 71 -4.92 -2.44 -15.69
CA VAL A 71 -4.17 -3.61 -15.21
C VAL A 71 -5.13 -4.73 -14.82
N ASN A 72 -4.83 -5.95 -15.27
CA ASN A 72 -5.53 -7.15 -14.82
C ASN A 72 -4.77 -7.79 -13.64
N CYS A 73 -5.19 -7.46 -12.42
CA CYS A 73 -4.51 -7.96 -11.22
C CYS A 73 -4.55 -9.49 -11.07
N THR A 74 -5.58 -10.16 -11.57
CA THR A 74 -5.62 -11.64 -11.55
C THR A 74 -4.43 -12.23 -12.29
N LYS A 75 -4.14 -11.73 -13.50
CA LYS A 75 -3.00 -12.19 -14.32
C LYS A 75 -1.64 -11.79 -13.74
N GLU A 76 -1.55 -10.61 -13.12
CA GLU A 76 -0.30 -10.16 -12.51
C GLU A 76 0.01 -10.99 -11.26
N LEU A 77 -1.00 -11.29 -10.43
CA LEU A 77 -0.83 -12.08 -9.21
C LEU A 77 -0.49 -13.56 -9.48
N GLU A 78 -0.93 -14.15 -10.60
CA GLU A 78 -0.52 -15.50 -11.02
C GLU A 78 1.00 -15.63 -11.19
N LYS A 79 1.68 -14.54 -11.57
CA LYS A 79 3.13 -14.51 -11.80
C LYS A 79 3.91 -14.28 -10.51
N VAL A 80 3.24 -13.80 -9.45
CA VAL A 80 3.89 -13.44 -8.19
C VAL A 80 3.99 -14.68 -7.30
N PRO A 81 5.21 -15.19 -7.03
CA PRO A 81 5.37 -16.26 -6.07
C PRO A 81 4.95 -15.77 -4.69
N LYS A 82 4.22 -16.61 -3.94
CA LYS A 82 3.89 -16.30 -2.54
C LYS A 82 5.17 -16.21 -1.72
N SER A 83 5.40 -15.08 -1.07
CA SER A 83 6.49 -14.94 -0.12
C SER A 83 6.22 -15.77 1.12
N LYS A 84 7.25 -16.47 1.60
CA LYS A 84 7.23 -17.19 2.88
C LYS A 84 7.59 -16.28 4.06
N VAL A 85 8.00 -15.05 3.77
CA VAL A 85 8.41 -14.07 4.76
C VAL A 85 7.24 -13.16 5.06
N SER A 86 6.96 -12.96 6.35
CA SER A 86 5.99 -11.98 6.80
C SER A 86 6.69 -10.84 7.51
N LYS A 87 6.26 -9.61 7.23
CA LYS A 87 6.77 -8.38 7.86
C LYS A 87 5.60 -7.58 8.45
N PRO A 88 5.85 -6.68 9.42
CA PRO A 88 4.82 -5.79 9.91
C PRO A 88 4.17 -5.01 8.78
N ILE A 89 2.85 -4.77 8.87
CA ILE A 89 2.09 -3.98 7.89
C ILE A 89 2.67 -2.56 7.69
N THR A 90 3.37 -2.02 8.69
CA THR A 90 4.10 -0.76 8.57
C THR A 90 5.17 -0.80 7.48
N ASN A 91 5.85 -1.94 7.28
CA ASN A 91 6.80 -2.13 6.19
C ASN A 91 6.09 -2.07 4.82
N LEU A 92 4.91 -2.69 4.68
CA LEU A 92 4.10 -2.62 3.46
C LEU A 92 3.76 -1.16 3.12
N LEU A 93 3.29 -0.39 4.10
CA LEU A 93 2.92 1.01 3.92
C LEU A 93 4.12 1.88 3.56
N GLN A 94 5.30 1.62 4.13
CA GLN A 94 6.54 2.31 3.77
C GLN A 94 6.96 2.04 2.32
N GLN A 95 6.85 0.78 1.84
CA GLN A 95 7.13 0.47 0.44
C GLN A 95 6.11 1.13 -0.49
N LEU A 96 4.84 1.19 -0.10
CA LEU A 96 3.82 1.88 -0.87
C LEU A 96 4.07 3.40 -0.95
N ASP A 97 4.43 4.05 0.16
CA ASP A 97 4.79 5.48 0.17
C ASP A 97 6.04 5.75 -0.68
N ARG A 98 7.03 4.86 -0.64
CA ARG A 98 8.20 4.94 -1.52
C ARG A 98 7.77 4.83 -2.99
N CYS A 99 6.97 3.83 -3.34
CA CYS A 99 6.53 3.62 -4.72
C CYS A 99 5.59 4.73 -5.23
N SER A 100 4.71 5.28 -4.40
CA SER A 100 3.77 6.33 -4.80
C SER A 100 4.48 7.63 -5.19
N LYS A 101 5.60 7.95 -4.53
CA LYS A 101 6.47 9.08 -4.86
C LYS A 101 7.15 8.90 -6.22
N TRP A 102 7.49 7.67 -6.60
CA TRP A 102 8.08 7.36 -7.90
C TRP A 102 7.05 7.36 -9.03
N LEU A 103 5.84 6.89 -8.73
CA LEU A 103 4.77 6.73 -9.73
C LEU A 103 3.96 8.01 -10.00
N ASN A 104 4.29 9.14 -9.36
CA ASN A 104 3.52 10.40 -9.46
C ASN A 104 2.01 10.17 -9.34
N PHE A 105 1.59 9.51 -8.25
CA PHE A 105 0.17 9.23 -7.95
C PHE A 105 -0.75 10.48 -7.95
N ASN A 106 -0.17 11.69 -7.99
CA ASN A 106 -0.84 13.00 -7.99
C ASN A 106 -1.37 13.47 -9.37
N ALA A 107 -1.12 12.77 -10.48
CA ALA A 107 -1.44 13.29 -11.81
C ALA A 107 -2.89 13.10 -12.29
N GLN A 108 -3.78 12.45 -11.52
CA GLN A 108 -5.15 12.12 -11.98
C GLN A 108 -6.28 12.63 -11.06
N SER A 109 -6.10 13.77 -10.39
CA SER A 109 -7.24 14.51 -9.79
C SER A 109 -7.57 15.82 -10.51
N SER A 110 -7.15 16.00 -11.77
CA SER A 110 -7.53 17.15 -12.57
C SER A 110 -7.61 16.79 -14.05
N SER A 111 -8.79 16.38 -14.49
CA SER A 111 -9.25 16.68 -15.84
C SER A 111 -10.74 16.98 -15.75
N SER A 112 -11.05 18.20 -15.33
CA SER A 112 -12.28 18.86 -15.75
C SER A 112 -12.13 19.20 -17.22
N ASN A 113 -13.12 18.79 -18.02
CA ASN A 113 -13.72 19.60 -19.08
C ASN A 113 -15.17 19.17 -19.21
#